data_AF-A0A1W9WI30-F1
#
_entry.id   AF-A0A1W9WI30-F1
#
_cell.length_a   1.000
_cell.length_b   1.000
_cell.length_c   1.000
_cell.angle_alpha   90.00
_cell.angle_beta   90.00
_cell.angle_gamma   90.00
#
_symmetry.space_group_name_H-M   'P 1'
#
loop_
_entity.id
_entity.type
_entity.pdbx_description
1 polymer ?
#
loop_
_entity_poly.entity_id
_entity_poly.type
_entity_poly.pdbx_seq_one_letter_code
_entity_poly.pdbx_strand_id
1 'polypeptide(L)'
;MYWKGVKRVLNTVSENRFSTPFKQRMTHQKQNLSPLQELQYEKFLEIVEKSIEIGVTELNLSRTWLGTLPPQLDNFADIDEPISYNFILELLPAEIGQLINLTTLKLSYHKLQKLPPEIGNLHKLSVLDVSHNKLMVLPSEIGNLHSLTILNLRANQLHTLPFAIIQLNKLKNLDLQENPLPIPLNILQQTTNPAMIIEYYFSNVVKKI
;
A
#
# COMPACT_ATOMS: atom_id res chain seq x y z
N MET A 1 15.10 -15.10 -31.84
CA MET A 1 15.92 -15.98 -30.96
C MET A 1 16.15 -15.41 -29.54
N TYR A 2 15.40 -14.38 -29.09
CA TYR A 2 15.66 -13.68 -27.83
C TYR A 2 14.75 -14.08 -26.65
N TRP A 3 14.27 -15.34 -26.62
CA TRP A 3 13.30 -15.78 -25.60
C TRP A 3 13.73 -17.01 -24.79
N LYS A 4 14.87 -17.64 -25.09
CA LYS A 4 15.42 -18.75 -24.30
C LYS A 4 16.38 -18.31 -23.18
N GLY A 5 16.85 -17.07 -23.18
CA GLY A 5 17.78 -16.53 -22.18
C GLY A 5 17.11 -15.98 -20.91
N VAL A 6 15.93 -15.37 -21.03
CA VAL A 6 15.23 -14.73 -19.89
C VAL A 6 14.76 -15.75 -18.86
N LYS A 7 14.36 -16.95 -19.30
CA LYS A 7 14.04 -18.07 -18.39
C LYS A 7 15.25 -18.60 -17.62
N ARG A 8 16.47 -18.43 -18.14
CA ARG A 8 17.69 -18.97 -17.52
C ARG A 8 18.29 -17.99 -16.51
N VAL A 9 18.22 -16.68 -16.78
CA VAL A 9 18.68 -15.63 -15.87
C VAL A 9 17.72 -15.46 -14.68
N LEU A 10 16.40 -15.57 -14.90
CA LEU A 10 15.42 -15.53 -13.80
C LEU A 10 15.53 -16.73 -12.86
N ASN A 11 15.93 -17.91 -13.35
CA ASN A 11 16.19 -19.06 -12.47
C ASN A 11 17.49 -18.88 -11.66
N THR A 12 18.57 -18.36 -12.25
CA THR A 12 19.84 -18.20 -11.50
C THR A 12 19.90 -16.99 -10.57
N VAL A 13 19.08 -15.95 -10.79
CA VAL A 13 19.09 -14.73 -9.94
C VAL A 13 18.02 -14.78 -8.84
N SER A 14 16.95 -15.57 -8.99
CA SER A 14 15.92 -15.80 -7.95
C SER A 14 16.32 -16.86 -6.92
N GLU A 15 17.36 -17.67 -7.19
CA GLU A 15 17.65 -18.85 -6.39
C GLU A 15 18.38 -18.56 -5.06
N ASN A 16 18.96 -17.38 -4.82
CA ASN A 16 19.83 -17.16 -3.64
C ASN A 16 19.57 -15.92 -2.78
N ARG A 17 18.54 -15.10 -3.04
CA ARG A 17 18.31 -13.85 -2.26
C ARG A 17 17.20 -13.90 -1.23
N PHE A 18 16.26 -14.84 -1.34
CA PHE A 18 15.16 -14.95 -0.40
C PHE A 18 15.36 -16.13 0.55
N SER A 19 15.07 -15.93 1.82
CA SER A 19 14.96 -17.03 2.77
C SER A 19 13.91 -18.04 2.26
N THR A 20 14.16 -19.35 2.47
CA THR A 20 13.29 -20.46 2.03
C THR A 20 11.79 -20.27 2.34
N PRO A 21 11.38 -19.64 3.47
CA PRO A 21 9.97 -19.35 3.76
C PRO A 21 9.28 -18.40 2.78
N PHE A 22 9.99 -17.41 2.23
CA PHE A 22 9.41 -16.44 1.28
C PHE A 22 9.14 -17.08 -0.09
N LYS A 23 10.03 -17.95 -0.56
CA LYS A 23 9.87 -18.68 -1.83
C LYS A 23 8.61 -19.55 -1.88
N GLN A 24 8.22 -20.16 -0.76
CA GLN A 24 7.05 -21.05 -0.69
C GLN A 24 5.72 -20.28 -0.65
N ARG A 25 5.72 -19.01 -0.22
CA ARG A 25 4.53 -18.16 -0.12
C ARG A 25 4.16 -17.43 -1.42
N MET A 26 5.03 -17.51 -2.43
CA MET A 26 4.92 -16.82 -3.73
C MET A 26 3.81 -17.33 -4.65
N THR A 27 3.17 -18.46 -4.36
CA THR A 27 2.38 -19.20 -5.36
C THR A 27 0.92 -18.74 -5.51
N HIS A 28 0.35 -18.04 -4.52
CA HIS A 28 -1.08 -17.70 -4.53
C HIS A 28 -1.39 -16.29 -5.03
N GLN A 29 -0.52 -15.30 -4.84
CA GLN A 29 -0.78 -13.90 -5.25
C GLN A 29 -0.23 -13.52 -6.63
N LYS A 30 0.62 -14.36 -7.25
CA LYS A 30 1.24 -14.09 -8.57
C LYS A 30 0.38 -14.46 -9.77
N GLN A 31 -0.76 -15.13 -9.58
CA GLN A 31 -1.57 -15.60 -10.69
C GLN A 31 -2.02 -14.40 -11.55
N ASN A 32 -1.61 -14.40 -12.82
CA ASN A 32 -1.87 -13.36 -13.84
C ASN A 32 -1.00 -12.09 -13.79
N LEU A 33 0.14 -12.09 -13.10
CA LEU A 33 1.13 -11.01 -13.23
C LEU A 33 1.98 -11.17 -14.50
N SER A 34 2.22 -10.06 -15.19
CA SER A 34 3.25 -9.95 -16.22
C SER A 34 4.65 -10.06 -15.59
N PRO A 35 5.68 -10.43 -16.37
CA PRO A 35 7.05 -10.53 -15.86
C PRO A 35 7.57 -9.25 -15.18
N LEU A 36 7.14 -8.08 -15.66
CA LEU A 36 7.51 -6.80 -15.05
C LEU A 36 6.83 -6.59 -13.69
N GLN A 37 5.53 -6.90 -13.60
CA GLN A 37 4.80 -6.81 -12.34
C GLN A 37 5.34 -7.81 -11.31
N GLU A 38 5.71 -9.02 -11.75
CA GLU A 38 6.36 -10.01 -10.88
C GLU A 38 7.69 -9.48 -10.34
N LEU A 39 8.55 -8.92 -11.19
CA LEU A 39 9.82 -8.31 -10.76
C LEU A 39 9.60 -7.15 -9.77
N GLN A 40 8.61 -6.30 -10.01
CA GLN A 40 8.28 -5.19 -9.12
C GLN A 40 7.78 -5.69 -7.76
N TYR A 41 6.95 -6.73 -7.77
CA TYR A 41 6.45 -7.37 -6.56
C TYR A 41 7.59 -8.02 -5.75
N GLU A 42 8.50 -8.75 -6.40
CA GLU A 42 9.69 -9.34 -5.76
C GLU A 42 10.59 -8.30 -5.11
N LYS A 43 10.84 -7.20 -5.81
CA LYS A 43 11.60 -6.07 -5.24
C LYS A 43 10.92 -5.46 -4.02
N PHE A 44 9.59 -5.37 -4.04
CA PHE A 44 8.86 -4.91 -2.86
C PHE A 44 9.01 -5.88 -1.68
N LEU A 45 8.96 -7.19 -1.92
CA LEU A 45 9.20 -8.19 -0.88
C LEU A 45 10.61 -8.06 -0.29
N GLU A 46 11.64 -7.83 -1.11
CA GLU A 46 13.00 -7.57 -0.63
C GLU A 46 13.05 -6.32 0.27
N ILE A 47 12.34 -5.24 -0.10
CA ILE A 47 12.22 -4.05 0.73
C ILE A 47 11.56 -4.39 2.07
N VAL A 48 10.50 -5.21 2.09
CA VAL A 48 9.82 -5.64 3.32
C VAL A 48 10.74 -6.48 4.20
N GLU A 49 11.42 -7.50 3.66
CA GLU A 49 12.33 -8.38 4.40
C GLU A 49 13.43 -7.55 5.09
N LYS A 50 14.07 -6.64 4.36
CA LYS A 50 15.10 -5.74 4.91
C LYS A 50 14.55 -4.74 5.92
N SER A 51 13.34 -4.24 5.68
CA SER A 51 12.64 -3.36 6.60
C SER A 51 12.36 -4.04 7.95
N ILE A 52 12.07 -5.34 7.94
CA ILE A 52 11.92 -6.16 9.16
C ILE A 52 13.26 -6.29 9.87
N GLU A 53 14.32 -6.68 9.15
CA GLU A 53 15.66 -6.90 9.71
C GLU A 53 16.21 -5.65 10.42
N ILE A 54 16.01 -4.48 9.81
CA ILE A 54 16.53 -3.20 10.32
C ILE A 54 15.54 -2.55 11.31
N GLY A 55 14.28 -2.99 11.32
CA GLY A 55 13.25 -2.49 12.24
C GLY A 55 12.79 -1.06 11.90
N VAL A 56 12.53 -0.78 10.62
CA VAL A 56 12.12 0.56 10.18
C VAL A 56 10.76 0.96 10.78
N THR A 57 10.63 2.24 11.12
CA THR A 57 9.36 2.83 11.58
C THR A 57 8.67 3.64 10.50
N GLU A 58 9.38 4.03 9.45
CA GLU A 58 8.83 4.78 8.33
C GLU A 58 9.19 4.12 7.01
N LEU A 59 8.21 4.00 6.12
CA LEU A 59 8.41 3.47 4.78
C LEU A 59 7.66 4.38 3.80
N ASN A 60 8.42 5.12 2.99
CA ASN A 60 7.89 5.96 1.94
C ASN A 60 8.34 5.43 0.58
N LEU A 61 7.39 4.87 -0.15
CA LEU A 61 7.59 4.39 -1.52
C LEU A 61 6.71 5.16 -2.50
N SER A 62 6.25 6.36 -2.13
CA SER A 62 5.44 7.20 -3.02
C SER A 62 6.22 7.63 -4.25
N ARG A 63 5.63 7.55 -5.45
CA ARG A 63 6.23 8.04 -6.71
C ARG A 63 7.65 7.54 -7.02
N THR A 64 8.08 6.34 -6.63
CA THR A 64 9.50 5.95 -6.78
C THR A 64 9.87 5.79 -8.27
N TRP A 65 10.79 6.57 -8.87
CA TRP A 65 12.13 7.11 -8.50
C TRP A 65 12.25 8.39 -7.63
N LEU A 66 11.18 9.08 -7.23
CA LEU A 66 11.26 10.31 -6.41
C LEU A 66 10.93 10.13 -4.91
N GLY A 67 10.56 8.92 -4.48
CA GLY A 67 10.40 8.59 -3.06
C GLY A 67 11.74 8.26 -2.41
N THR A 68 12.03 8.87 -1.27
CA THR A 68 13.20 8.53 -0.45
C THR A 68 12.92 7.25 0.34
N LEU A 69 13.73 6.22 0.13
CA LEU A 69 13.81 5.15 1.11
C LEU A 69 14.34 5.75 2.44
N PRO A 70 14.08 5.11 3.59
CA PRO A 70 14.81 5.44 4.81
C PRO A 70 16.32 5.43 4.53
N PRO A 71 17.13 6.34 5.10
CA PRO A 71 18.58 6.38 4.86
C PRO A 71 19.29 5.05 5.09
N GLN A 72 18.78 4.23 6.01
CA GLN A 72 19.28 2.89 6.30
C GLN A 72 19.04 1.88 5.17
N LEU A 73 18.13 2.19 4.25
CA LEU A 73 17.82 1.43 3.04
C LEU A 73 18.42 2.07 1.76
N ASP A 74 19.00 3.27 1.82
CA ASP A 74 19.53 3.97 0.64
C ASP A 74 20.77 3.29 0.04
N ASN A 75 21.55 2.56 0.83
CA ASN A 75 22.78 1.88 0.38
C ASN A 75 22.52 0.54 -0.36
N PHE A 76 21.26 0.17 -0.61
CA PHE A 76 20.92 -1.02 -1.38
C PHE A 76 21.05 -0.85 -2.89
N ALA A 77 21.63 0.27 -3.34
CA ALA A 77 21.84 0.63 -4.73
C ALA A 77 23.13 0.02 -5.34
N ASP A 78 23.38 -1.29 -5.17
CA ASP A 78 24.24 -2.06 -6.10
C ASP A 78 23.41 -2.41 -7.35
N ILE A 79 22.86 -1.37 -8.00
CA ILE A 79 21.97 -1.50 -9.15
C ILE A 79 22.69 -0.89 -10.36
N ASP A 80 23.74 -1.59 -10.82
CA ASP A 80 24.48 -1.28 -12.05
C ASP A 80 23.66 -1.51 -13.34
N GLU A 81 22.39 -1.93 -13.23
CA GLU A 81 21.46 -1.94 -14.36
C GLU A 81 20.57 -0.68 -14.34
N PRO A 82 20.45 0.06 -15.44
CA PRO A 82 19.52 1.16 -15.54
C PRO A 82 18.09 0.58 -15.59
N ILE A 83 17.49 0.31 -14.43
CA ILE A 83 16.08 -0.10 -14.31
C ILE A 83 15.20 1.14 -14.47
N SER A 84 15.50 1.98 -15.46
CA SER A 84 14.74 3.17 -15.82
C SER A 84 13.48 2.74 -16.55
N TYR A 85 12.47 2.22 -15.82
CA TYR A 85 11.06 2.26 -16.23
C TYR A 85 10.18 2.13 -14.96
N ASN A 86 9.73 3.25 -14.42
CA ASN A 86 8.55 3.42 -13.55
C ASN A 86 8.23 2.25 -12.59
N PHE A 87 8.77 2.27 -11.37
CA PHE A 87 8.37 1.31 -10.33
C PHE A 87 6.94 1.64 -9.86
N ILE A 88 5.96 0.93 -10.40
CA ILE A 88 4.54 1.15 -10.13
C ILE A 88 3.97 -0.11 -9.50
N LEU A 89 3.49 -0.02 -8.27
CA LEU A 89 2.84 -1.12 -7.58
C LEU A 89 1.38 -1.25 -8.00
N GLU A 90 0.99 -2.41 -8.50
CA GLU A 90 -0.42 -2.75 -8.76
C GLU A 90 -1.02 -3.62 -7.65
N LEU A 91 -0.16 -4.34 -6.93
CA LEU A 91 -0.50 -5.18 -5.79
C LEU A 91 0.43 -4.85 -4.62
N LEU A 92 -0.16 -4.79 -3.43
CA LEU A 92 0.56 -4.70 -2.17
C LEU A 92 0.56 -6.10 -1.51
N PRO A 93 1.72 -6.74 -1.31
CA PRO A 93 1.79 -8.05 -0.66
C PRO A 93 1.28 -8.03 0.77
N ALA A 94 0.75 -9.17 1.22
CA ALA A 94 0.28 -9.38 2.60
C ALA A 94 1.40 -9.20 3.63
N GLU A 95 2.64 -9.46 3.22
CA GLU A 95 3.86 -9.31 3.99
C GLU A 95 4.06 -7.89 4.53
N ILE A 96 3.40 -6.88 3.94
CA ILE A 96 3.38 -5.52 4.53
C ILE A 96 2.95 -5.53 6.00
N GLY A 97 2.03 -6.42 6.37
CA GLY A 97 1.52 -6.56 7.74
C GLY A 97 2.56 -7.10 8.74
N GLN A 98 3.73 -7.54 8.27
CA GLN A 98 4.84 -7.96 9.14
C GLN A 98 5.66 -6.77 9.66
N LEU A 99 5.51 -5.58 9.08
CA LEU A 99 6.17 -4.35 9.56
C LEU A 99 5.48 -3.80 10.82
N ILE A 100 5.36 -4.60 11.87
CA ILE A 100 4.58 -4.29 13.10
C ILE A 100 5.07 -3.04 13.86
N ASN A 101 6.27 -2.56 13.55
CA ASN A 101 6.86 -1.36 14.13
C ASN A 101 6.59 -0.08 13.32
N LEU A 102 5.96 -0.20 12.15
CA LEU A 102 5.74 0.91 11.24
C LEU A 102 4.74 1.92 11.83
N THR A 103 5.16 3.19 11.87
CA THR A 103 4.36 4.35 12.25
C THR A 103 3.91 5.15 11.03
N THR A 104 4.69 5.14 9.95
CA THR A 104 4.39 5.88 8.72
C THR A 104 4.50 4.98 7.50
N LEU A 105 3.42 4.86 6.73
CA LEU A 105 3.40 4.16 5.44
C LEU A 105 2.88 5.10 4.35
N LYS A 106 3.70 5.36 3.34
CA LYS A 106 3.32 6.19 2.18
C LYS A 106 3.55 5.42 0.89
N LEU A 107 2.46 5.14 0.18
CA LEU A 107 2.38 4.39 -1.08
C LEU A 107 1.59 5.18 -2.13
N SER A 108 1.73 6.51 -2.14
CA SER A 108 0.96 7.36 -3.07
C SER A 108 1.52 7.30 -4.50
N TYR A 109 0.65 7.56 -5.49
CA TYR A 109 0.99 7.56 -6.92
C TYR A 109 1.47 6.19 -7.45
N HIS A 110 0.72 5.15 -7.10
CA HIS A 110 0.88 3.81 -7.65
C HIS A 110 -0.38 3.43 -8.43
N LYS A 111 -0.59 2.14 -8.68
CA LYS A 111 -1.81 1.59 -9.31
C LYS A 111 -2.46 0.54 -8.42
N LEU A 112 -2.31 0.65 -7.10
CA LEU A 112 -2.83 -0.31 -6.14
C LEU A 112 -4.35 -0.41 -6.29
N GLN A 113 -4.86 -1.62 -6.51
CA GLN A 113 -6.30 -1.86 -6.68
C GLN A 113 -6.99 -2.25 -5.36
N LYS A 114 -6.23 -2.80 -4.42
CA LYS A 114 -6.68 -3.22 -3.09
C LYS A 114 -5.55 -3.09 -2.07
N LEU A 115 -5.93 -2.94 -0.81
CA LEU A 115 -5.03 -3.21 0.31
C LEU A 115 -5.27 -4.64 0.81
N PRO A 116 -4.23 -5.38 1.20
CA PRO A 116 -4.38 -6.69 1.82
C PRO A 116 -4.99 -6.53 3.23
N PRO A 117 -5.82 -7.47 3.71
CA PRO A 117 -6.33 -7.48 5.09
C PRO A 117 -5.26 -7.31 6.16
N GLU A 118 -4.07 -7.85 5.90
CA GLU A 118 -2.89 -7.79 6.78
C GLU A 118 -2.41 -6.36 7.05
N ILE A 119 -2.89 -5.35 6.31
CA ILE A 119 -2.68 -3.94 6.66
C ILE A 119 -3.13 -3.66 8.10
N GLY A 120 -4.17 -4.36 8.59
CA GLY A 120 -4.69 -4.21 9.96
C GLY A 120 -3.74 -4.68 11.06
N ASN A 121 -2.66 -5.39 10.72
CA ASN A 121 -1.62 -5.81 11.68
C ASN A 121 -0.69 -4.65 12.08
N LEU A 122 -0.73 -3.53 11.36
CA LEU A 122 0.11 -2.36 11.60
C LEU A 122 -0.44 -1.49 12.75
N HIS A 123 -0.58 -2.06 13.94
CA HIS A 123 -1.26 -1.40 15.08
C HIS A 123 -0.61 -0.09 15.55
N LYS A 124 0.67 0.13 15.22
CA LYS A 124 1.42 1.37 15.53
C LYS A 124 1.30 2.45 14.44
N LEU A 125 0.67 2.14 13.32
CA LEU A 125 0.58 3.04 12.17
C LEU A 125 -0.22 4.30 12.55
N SER A 126 0.42 5.45 12.43
CA SER A 126 -0.17 6.77 12.70
C SER A 126 -0.47 7.54 11.42
N VAL A 127 0.25 7.25 10.33
CA VAL A 127 0.07 7.86 9.02
C VAL A 127 -0.01 6.78 7.94
N LEU A 128 -1.13 6.75 7.22
CA LEU A 128 -1.30 5.96 6.00
C LEU A 128 -1.65 6.89 4.84
N ASP A 129 -0.76 6.97 3.86
CA ASP A 129 -1.01 7.66 2.60
C ASP A 129 -1.00 6.66 1.44
N VAL A 130 -2.18 6.45 0.84
CA VAL A 130 -2.39 5.61 -0.34
C VAL A 130 -3.12 6.42 -1.41
N SER A 131 -2.94 7.74 -1.41
CA SER A 131 -3.56 8.63 -2.39
C SER A 131 -3.04 8.38 -3.81
N HIS A 132 -3.81 8.79 -4.81
CA HIS A 132 -3.47 8.61 -6.23
C HIS A 132 -3.17 7.14 -6.57
N ASN A 133 -4.11 6.26 -6.23
CA ASN A 133 -4.09 4.83 -6.55
C ASN A 133 -5.39 4.45 -7.27
N LYS A 134 -5.70 3.15 -7.34
CA LYS A 134 -6.92 2.61 -7.94
C LYS A 134 -7.76 1.81 -6.94
N LEU A 135 -7.69 2.15 -5.65
CA LEU A 135 -8.37 1.40 -4.60
C LEU A 135 -9.89 1.48 -4.81
N MET A 136 -10.53 0.33 -5.00
CA MET A 136 -11.99 0.25 -5.18
C MET A 136 -12.73 0.05 -3.85
N VAL A 137 -12.08 -0.63 -2.91
CA VAL A 137 -12.57 -0.94 -1.57
C VAL A 137 -11.45 -0.86 -0.55
N LEU A 138 -11.81 -0.64 0.71
CA LEU A 138 -10.91 -0.83 1.84
C LEU A 138 -11.25 -2.16 2.53
N PRO A 139 -10.25 -2.92 3.00
CA PRO A 139 -10.50 -4.08 3.86
C PRO A 139 -11.14 -3.62 5.19
N SER A 140 -11.95 -4.49 5.80
CA SER A 140 -12.58 -4.21 7.10
C SER A 140 -11.54 -4.00 8.21
N GLU A 141 -10.39 -4.64 8.05
CA GLU A 141 -9.22 -4.61 8.91
C GLU A 141 -8.57 -3.23 9.01
N ILE A 142 -8.97 -2.27 8.15
CA ILE A 142 -8.61 -0.87 8.34
C ILE A 142 -9.01 -0.38 9.75
N GLY A 143 -10.11 -0.88 10.33
CA GLY A 143 -10.55 -0.54 11.68
C GLY A 143 -9.58 -0.93 12.80
N ASN A 144 -8.65 -1.87 12.53
CA ASN A 144 -7.64 -2.33 13.48
C ASN A 144 -6.47 -1.34 13.65
N LEU A 145 -6.40 -0.29 12.82
CA LEU A 145 -5.38 0.76 12.88
C LEU A 145 -5.69 1.78 13.97
N HIS A 146 -5.78 1.35 15.22
CA HIS A 146 -6.21 2.18 16.36
C HIS A 146 -5.29 3.38 16.67
N SER A 147 -4.07 3.39 16.14
CA SER A 147 -3.11 4.49 16.28
C SER A 147 -3.22 5.53 15.15
N LEU A 148 -4.04 5.28 14.12
CA LEU A 148 -4.06 6.08 12.91
C LEU A 148 -4.60 7.48 13.19
N THR A 149 -3.84 8.49 12.78
CA THR A 149 -4.15 9.91 12.92
C THR A 149 -4.38 10.58 11.58
N ILE A 150 -3.74 10.08 10.52
CA ILE A 150 -3.88 10.57 9.15
C ILE A 150 -4.16 9.39 8.23
N LEU A 151 -5.26 9.47 7.50
CA LEU A 151 -5.64 8.56 6.42
C LEU A 151 -5.89 9.37 5.15
N ASN A 152 -4.95 9.28 4.21
CA ASN A 152 -5.07 9.94 2.91
C ASN A 152 -5.45 8.91 1.84
N LEU A 153 -6.68 9.03 1.34
CA LEU A 153 -7.29 8.17 0.32
C LEU A 153 -7.68 8.96 -0.93
N ARG A 154 -7.21 10.21 -1.05
CA ARG A 154 -7.50 11.09 -2.19
C ARG A 154 -7.21 10.40 -3.51
N ALA A 155 -8.02 10.65 -4.55
CA ALA A 155 -7.77 10.18 -5.91
C ALA A 155 -7.65 8.65 -5.97
N ASN A 156 -8.73 7.98 -5.58
CA ASN A 156 -8.91 6.53 -5.67
C ASN A 156 -10.26 6.23 -6.36
N GLN A 157 -10.73 4.98 -6.31
CA GLN A 157 -11.96 4.52 -6.95
C GLN A 157 -12.97 3.99 -5.92
N LEU A 158 -12.94 4.53 -4.70
CA LEU A 158 -13.80 4.09 -3.60
C LEU A 158 -15.25 4.49 -3.87
N HIS A 159 -16.14 3.51 -3.91
CA HIS A 159 -17.60 3.72 -3.99
C HIS A 159 -18.27 3.56 -2.62
N THR A 160 -17.60 2.87 -1.69
CA THR A 160 -18.09 2.64 -0.34
C THR A 160 -16.97 2.78 0.69
N LEU A 161 -17.36 2.99 1.94
CA LEU A 161 -16.46 2.89 3.09
C LEU A 161 -16.90 1.69 3.96
N PRO A 162 -15.98 0.86 4.44
CA PRO A 162 -16.33 -0.23 5.36
C PRO A 162 -16.83 0.36 6.67
N PHE A 163 -17.82 -0.29 7.29
CA PHE A 163 -18.35 0.13 8.61
C PHE A 163 -17.25 0.23 9.67
N ALA A 164 -16.22 -0.63 9.59
CA ALA A 164 -15.08 -0.63 10.50
C ALA A 164 -14.28 0.69 10.55
N ILE A 165 -14.44 1.60 9.56
CA ILE A 165 -13.79 2.92 9.59
C ILE A 165 -14.18 3.74 10.84
N ILE A 166 -15.35 3.47 11.45
CA ILE A 166 -15.78 4.12 12.70
C ILE A 166 -14.87 3.78 13.89
N GLN A 167 -14.05 2.73 13.80
CA GLN A 167 -13.15 2.31 14.88
C GLN A 167 -11.87 3.16 14.94
N LEU A 168 -11.63 4.02 13.95
CA LEU A 168 -10.47 4.90 13.86
C LEU A 168 -10.61 6.13 14.78
N ASN A 169 -10.76 5.89 16.08
CA ASN A 169 -11.09 6.89 17.09
C ASN A 169 -10.03 7.99 17.29
N LYS A 170 -8.79 7.76 16.82
CA LYS A 170 -7.69 8.74 16.88
C LYS A 170 -7.50 9.52 15.58
N LEU A 171 -8.31 9.24 14.55
CA LEU A 171 -8.16 9.86 13.25
C LEU A 171 -8.45 11.36 13.36
N LYS A 172 -7.50 12.17 12.89
CA LYS A 172 -7.58 13.64 12.89
C LYS A 172 -7.77 14.20 11.49
N ASN A 173 -7.29 13.47 10.48
CA ASN A 173 -7.38 13.88 9.09
C ASN A 173 -7.78 12.70 8.21
N LEU A 174 -8.88 12.86 7.49
CA LEU A 174 -9.39 11.92 6.50
C LEU A 174 -9.59 12.68 5.18
N ASP A 175 -8.80 12.36 4.16
CA ASP A 175 -9.00 12.90 2.81
C ASP A 175 -9.58 11.82 1.90
N LEU A 176 -10.80 12.03 1.44
CA LEU A 176 -11.54 11.17 0.51
C LEU A 176 -11.84 11.86 -0.82
N GLN A 177 -11.30 13.07 -1.05
CA GLN A 177 -11.55 13.81 -2.28
C GLN A 177 -11.15 13.00 -3.52
N GLU A 178 -11.76 13.30 -4.66
CA GLU A 178 -11.50 12.58 -5.91
C GLU A 178 -11.75 11.06 -5.79
N ASN A 179 -12.79 10.65 -5.07
CA ASN A 179 -13.35 9.30 -5.10
C ASN A 179 -14.80 9.34 -5.59
N PRO A 180 -15.31 8.28 -6.24
CA PRO A 180 -16.72 8.14 -6.62
C PRO A 180 -17.62 7.79 -5.43
N LEU A 181 -17.33 8.31 -4.25
CA LEU A 181 -18.18 8.17 -3.08
C LEU A 181 -19.44 9.03 -3.26
N PRO A 182 -20.61 8.56 -2.82
CA PRO A 182 -21.86 9.34 -2.81
C PRO A 182 -21.87 10.43 -1.72
N ILE A 183 -20.75 11.14 -1.52
CA ILE A 183 -20.61 12.28 -0.63
C ILE A 183 -20.46 13.53 -1.53
N PRO A 184 -21.30 14.56 -1.36
CA PRO A 184 -21.16 15.81 -2.12
C PRO A 184 -19.75 16.41 -2.01
N LEU A 185 -19.18 16.79 -3.15
CA LEU A 185 -17.81 17.29 -3.24
C LEU A 185 -17.55 18.52 -2.35
N ASN A 186 -18.55 19.40 -2.19
CA ASN A 186 -18.46 20.57 -1.33
C ASN A 186 -18.22 20.21 0.14
N ILE A 187 -18.71 19.07 0.62
CA ILE A 187 -18.45 18.60 1.99
C ILE A 187 -16.98 18.19 2.12
N LEU A 188 -16.48 17.39 1.17
CA LEU A 188 -15.10 16.91 1.15
C LEU A 188 -14.07 18.03 0.92
N GLN A 189 -14.47 19.15 0.31
CA GLN A 189 -13.61 20.33 0.12
C GLN A 189 -13.58 21.27 1.33
N GLN A 190 -14.61 21.24 2.18
CA GLN A 190 -14.72 22.14 3.33
C GLN A 190 -14.04 21.60 4.58
N THR A 191 -13.82 20.29 4.68
CA THR A 191 -13.30 19.66 5.88
C THR A 191 -12.55 18.37 5.59
N THR A 192 -11.54 18.11 6.40
CA THR A 192 -10.89 16.78 6.52
C THR A 192 -11.19 16.14 7.87
N ASN A 193 -12.11 16.72 8.67
CA ASN A 193 -12.50 16.21 9.97
C ASN A 193 -13.19 14.84 9.79
N PRO A 194 -12.61 13.76 10.32
CA PRO A 194 -13.14 12.42 10.08
C PRO A 194 -14.52 12.21 10.67
N ALA A 195 -14.81 12.76 11.84
CA ALA A 195 -16.10 12.59 12.51
C ALA A 195 -17.24 13.14 11.64
N MET A 196 -17.08 14.36 11.12
CA MET A 196 -18.06 14.97 10.23
C MET A 196 -18.28 14.16 8.95
N ILE A 197 -17.18 13.71 8.32
CA ILE A 197 -17.24 12.97 7.05
C ILE A 197 -17.91 11.59 7.24
N ILE A 198 -17.49 10.86 8.27
CA ILE A 198 -17.99 9.52 8.60
C ILE A 198 -19.46 9.60 9.02
N GLU A 199 -19.82 10.56 9.88
CA GLU A 199 -21.20 10.78 10.31
C GLU A 199 -22.10 11.12 9.12
N TYR A 200 -21.65 12.02 8.23
CA TYR A 200 -22.39 12.36 7.03
C TYR A 200 -22.65 11.13 6.17
N TYR A 201 -21.60 10.36 5.87
CA TYR A 201 -21.69 9.16 5.03
C TYR A 201 -22.69 8.15 5.59
N PHE A 202 -22.55 7.72 6.85
CA PHE A 202 -23.42 6.69 7.42
C PHE A 202 -24.84 7.19 7.71
N SER A 203 -25.03 8.49 7.98
CA SER A 203 -26.36 9.04 8.26
C SER A 203 -27.16 9.35 6.99
N ASN A 204 -26.50 9.75 5.90
CA ASN A 204 -27.19 10.28 4.72
C ASN A 204 -27.08 9.43 3.47
N VAL A 205 -26.04 8.60 3.36
CA VAL A 205 -25.83 7.72 2.20
C VAL A 205 -26.38 6.33 2.49
N VAL A 206 -25.86 5.68 3.53
CA VAL A 206 -26.14 4.27 3.79
C VAL A 206 -27.62 4.02 4.11
N LYS A 207 -28.29 4.96 4.78
CA LYS A 207 -29.74 4.86 5.08
C LYS A 207 -30.67 5.02 3.87
N LYS A 208 -30.15 5.43 2.71
CA LYS A 208 -30.95 5.69 1.49
C LYS A 208 -30.81 4.58 0.44
N ILE A 209 -30.00 3.56 0.72
CA ILE A 209 -29.80 2.35 -0.09
C ILE A 209 -30.60 1.23 0.58
#